data_AF-G2GXW8-F1
#
_entry.id   AF-G2GXW8-F1
#
_cell.length_a   1.000
_cell.length_b   1.000
_cell.length_c   1.000
_cell.angle_alpha   90.00
_cell.angle_beta   90.00
_cell.angle_gamma   90.00
#
_symmetry.space_group_name_H-M   'P 1'
#
loop_
_entity.id
_entity.type
_entity.pdbx_description
1 polymer ?
#
loop_
_entity_poly.entity_id
_entity_poly.type
_entity_poly.pdbx_seq_one_letter_code
_entity_poly.pdbx_strand_id
1 'polypeptide(L)'
;MSLLKSRLNVIERAPYFMMYTNLMTYPLKFRQHVLAIKEKEKLTYAKTASRFGIGMASLMRWNHRITPCTTHNKPATKIDWQH
;
A
#
# COMPACT_ATOMS: atom_id res chain seq x y z
N MET A 1 -16.06 24.44 27.03
CA MET A 1 -16.51 25.07 25.77
C MET A 1 -15.28 25.32 24.92
N SER A 2 -14.98 24.45 23.96
CA SER A 2 -15.41 24.52 22.55
C SER A 2 -14.36 25.20 21.66
N LEU A 3 -13.58 24.39 20.95
CA LEU A 3 -13.17 24.65 19.56
C LEU A 3 -12.66 23.35 18.91
N LEU A 4 -13.52 22.32 18.95
CA LEU A 4 -13.54 21.29 17.92
C LEU A 4 -14.07 21.96 16.65
N LYS A 5 -13.17 22.26 15.71
CA LYS A 5 -13.34 22.18 14.24
C LYS A 5 -12.36 23.13 13.53
N SER A 6 -11.20 22.59 13.14
CA SER A 6 -10.45 23.12 12.01
C SER A 6 -9.93 21.95 11.18
N ARG A 7 -10.81 21.50 10.27
CA ARG A 7 -10.51 21.13 8.88
C ARG A 7 -9.22 20.30 8.67
N LEU A 8 -9.29 18.99 8.42
CA LEU A 8 -9.63 18.45 7.08
C LEU A 8 -9.23 19.41 5.96
N ASN A 9 -7.93 19.59 5.70
CA ASN A 9 -7.34 20.01 4.42
C ASN A 9 -5.82 20.11 4.53
N VAL A 10 -5.14 18.97 4.61
CA VAL A 10 -3.75 18.88 4.14
C VAL A 10 -3.69 17.70 3.18
N ILE A 11 -4.33 17.91 2.03
CA ILE A 11 -4.08 17.15 0.81
C ILE A 11 -2.91 17.88 0.14
N GLU A 12 -1.73 17.83 0.76
CA GLU A 12 -0.50 18.22 0.06
C GLU A 12 0.00 17.01 -0.72
N ARG A 13 -0.06 17.18 -2.04
CA ARG A 13 0.47 16.29 -3.06
C ARG A 13 1.95 16.02 -2.80
N ALA A 14 2.26 14.84 -2.27
CA ALA A 14 3.63 14.34 -2.26
C ALA A 14 3.89 13.53 -3.56
N PRO A 15 4.75 13.99 -4.48
CA PRO A 15 5.13 13.23 -5.69
C PRO A 15 6.03 12.02 -5.41
N TYR A 16 6.25 11.67 -4.13
CA TYR A 16 7.03 10.51 -3.70
C TYR A 16 6.18 9.25 -3.45
N PHE A 17 4.88 9.28 -3.76
CA PHE A 17 3.96 8.18 -3.51
C PHE A 17 4.13 6.97 -4.45
N MET A 18 4.89 7.09 -5.55
CA MET A 18 4.89 6.07 -6.61
C MET A 18 6.17 5.23 -6.75
N MET A 19 7.22 5.46 -5.94
CA MET A 19 8.55 4.84 -6.20
C MET A 19 9.09 3.85 -5.15
N TYR A 20 8.39 3.54 -4.06
CA TYR A 20 8.84 2.52 -3.09
C TYR A 20 7.76 1.46 -2.79
N THR A 21 7.31 0.75 -3.82
CA THR A 21 6.24 -0.27 -3.74
C THR A 21 6.74 -1.72 -3.82
N ASN A 22 8.05 -1.93 -3.83
CA ASN A 22 8.67 -3.26 -3.71
C ASN A 22 9.50 -3.20 -2.42
N LEU A 23 9.32 -3.97 -1.36
CA LEU A 23 8.85 -5.34 -1.21
C LEU A 23 7.87 -5.38 -0.04
N MET A 24 6.84 -6.21 -0.13
CA MET A 24 5.78 -6.32 0.89
C MET A 24 6.36 -6.78 2.24
N THR A 25 6.82 -5.82 3.06
CA THR A 25 7.55 -5.95 4.34
C THR A 25 6.92 -6.94 5.32
N TYR A 26 5.61 -7.19 5.17
CA TYR A 26 4.85 -8.08 6.02
C TYR A 26 4.76 -9.50 5.42
N PRO A 27 4.83 -10.56 6.24
CA PRO A 27 4.62 -11.95 5.77
C PRO A 27 3.27 -12.13 5.07
N LEU A 28 3.17 -13.08 4.12
CA LEU A 28 1.94 -13.32 3.36
C LEU A 28 0.76 -13.69 4.26
N LYS A 29 0.99 -14.54 5.27
CA LYS A 29 -0.01 -14.95 6.24
C LYS A 29 -0.59 -13.76 7.02
N PHE A 30 0.26 -12.80 7.38
CA PHE A 30 -0.19 -11.57 8.05
C PHE A 30 -1.09 -10.74 7.13
N ARG A 31 -0.68 -10.54 5.88
CA ARG A 31 -1.48 -9.81 4.88
C ARG A 31 -2.86 -10.43 4.67
N GLN A 32 -2.91 -11.77 4.54
CA GLN A 32 -4.15 -12.54 4.43
C GLN A 32 -5.04 -12.36 5.67
N HIS A 33 -4.44 -12.47 6.86
CA HIS A 33 -5.17 -12.33 8.12
C HIS A 33 -5.81 -10.94 8.28
N VAL A 34 -5.06 -9.88 7.96
CA VAL A 34 -5.56 -8.51 8.01
C VAL A 34 -6.74 -8.29 7.06
N LEU A 35 -6.65 -8.79 5.82
CA LEU A 35 -7.74 -8.68 4.85
C LEU A 35 -8.96 -9.51 5.25
N ALA A 36 -8.76 -10.71 5.81
CA ALA A 36 -9.85 -11.54 6.33
C ALA A 36 -10.59 -10.87 7.48
N ILE A 37 -9.88 -10.23 8.42
CA ILE A 37 -10.50 -9.46 9.50
C ILE A 37 -11.26 -8.25 8.95
N LYS A 38 -10.68 -7.51 8.00
CA LYS A 38 -11.37 -6.39 7.34
C LYS A 38 -12.72 -6.83 6.75
N GLU A 39 -12.74 -7.96 6.03
CA GLU A 39 -13.96 -8.49 5.41
C GLU A 39 -14.96 -8.99 6.45
N LYS A 40 -14.51 -9.81 7.39
CA LYS A 40 -15.33 -10.38 8.47
C LYS A 40 -16.04 -9.30 9.28
N GLU A 41 -15.34 -8.22 9.59
CA GLU A 41 -15.86 -7.12 10.42
C GLU A 41 -16.38 -5.93 9.60
N LYS A 42 -16.41 -6.04 8.26
CA LYS A 42 -16.84 -4.98 7.32
C LYS A 42 -16.16 -3.63 7.59
N LEU A 43 -14.87 -3.65 7.91
CA LEU A 43 -14.10 -2.45 8.22
C LEU A 43 -13.73 -1.66 6.96
N THR A 44 -13.64 -0.35 7.10
CA THR A 44 -13.03 0.51 6.09
C THR A 44 -11.51 0.35 6.10
N TYR A 45 -10.85 0.71 5.00
CA TYR A 45 -9.39 0.70 4.93
C TYR A 45 -8.73 1.61 5.97
N ALA A 46 -9.34 2.75 6.29
CA ALA A 46 -8.85 3.66 7.33
C ALA A 46 -8.90 3.01 8.73
N LYS A 47 -10.04 2.42 9.10
CA LYS A 47 -10.16 1.72 10.40
C LYS A 47 -9.22 0.52 10.50
N THR A 48 -9.08 -0.23 9.40
CA THR A 48 -8.15 -1.37 9.32
C THR A 48 -6.70 -0.90 9.47
N ALA A 49 -6.31 0.19 8.79
CA ALA A 49 -4.99 0.79 8.89
C ALA A 49 -4.66 1.21 10.33
N SER A 50 -5.57 1.93 10.98
CA SER A 50 -5.41 2.34 12.38
C SER A 50 -5.33 1.16 13.33
N ARG A 51 -6.13 0.11 13.13
CA ARG A 51 -6.15 -1.08 14.02
C ARG A 51 -4.85 -1.86 13.99
N PHE A 52 -4.25 -2.03 12.81
CA PHE A 52 -3.02 -2.82 12.64
C PHE A 52 -1.75 -1.96 12.58
N GLY A 53 -1.87 -0.63 12.68
CA GLY A 53 -0.73 0.29 12.58
C GLY A 53 -0.05 0.29 11.21
N ILE A 54 -0.80 -0.02 10.14
CA ILE A 54 -0.26 -0.14 8.78
C ILE A 54 -0.76 0.98 7.88
N GLY A 55 0.06 1.38 6.90
CA GLY A 55 -0.34 2.40 5.93
C GLY A 55 -1.51 1.94 5.05
N MET A 56 -2.47 2.84 4.80
CA MET A 56 -3.64 2.56 3.95
C MET A 56 -3.26 2.13 2.54
N ALA A 57 -2.21 2.72 1.98
CA ALA A 57 -1.67 2.33 0.68
C ALA A 57 -1.19 0.87 0.63
N SER A 58 -0.66 0.35 1.74
CA SER A 58 -0.30 -1.06 1.85
C SER A 58 -1.52 -1.96 1.75
N LEU A 59 -2.61 -1.62 2.45
CA LEU A 59 -3.87 -2.36 2.35
C LEU A 59 -4.45 -2.36 0.93
N MET A 60 -4.46 -1.20 0.25
CA MET A 60 -4.92 -1.13 -1.14
C MET A 60 -4.07 -1.97 -2.08
N ARG A 61 -2.73 -1.93 -1.92
CA ARG A 61 -1.82 -2.81 -2.66
C ARG A 61 -2.15 -4.29 -2.42
N TRP A 62 -2.39 -4.69 -1.17
CA TRP A 62 -2.68 -6.10 -0.83
C TRP A 62 -4.01 -6.57 -1.40
N ASN A 63 -5.01 -5.68 -1.42
CA ASN A 63 -6.31 -5.95 -2.01
C ASN A 63 -6.24 -6.12 -3.53
N HIS A 64 -5.40 -5.34 -4.21
CA HIS A 64 -5.16 -5.51 -5.64
C HIS A 64 -4.30 -6.74 -5.94
N ARG A 65 -3.24 -6.94 -5.13
CA ARG A 65 -2.28 -8.02 -5.28
C ARG A 65 -1.65 -8.39 -3.95
N ILE A 66 -1.97 -9.58 -3.46
CA ILE A 66 -1.51 -10.02 -2.15
C ILE A 66 -0.10 -10.64 -2.15
N THR A 67 0.37 -11.16 -3.30
CA THR A 67 1.70 -11.78 -3.46
C THR A 67 2.65 -10.83 -4.23
N PRO A 68 3.96 -10.80 -3.91
CA PRO A 68 4.91 -9.96 -4.64
C PRO A 68 5.05 -10.39 -6.10
N CYS A 69 5.47 -9.47 -6.97
CA CYS A 69 5.94 -9.83 -8.32
C CYS A 69 7.35 -10.39 -8.22
N THR A 70 7.46 -11.71 -8.37
CA THR A 70 8.75 -12.40 -8.43
C THR A 70 9.40 -12.27 -9.80
N THR A 71 8.60 -12.10 -10.85
CA THR A 71 9.09 -11.95 -12.22
C THR A 71 9.07 -10.49 -12.67
N HIS A 72 10.26 -9.91 -12.81
CA HIS A 72 10.47 -8.73 -13.64
C HIS A 72 10.60 -9.21 -15.08
N ASN A 73 9.48 -9.26 -15.79
CA ASN A 73 9.44 -9.73 -17.17
C ASN A 73 9.71 -8.54 -18.12
N LYS A 74 10.84 -7.84 -17.94
CA LYS A 74 11.26 -6.82 -18.91
C LYS A 74 12.08 -7.52 -19.99
N PRO A 75 11.81 -7.28 -21.29
CA PRO A 75 12.67 -7.77 -22.35
C PRO A 75 14.09 -7.24 -22.12
N ALA A 76 15.10 -8.08 -22.40
CA ALA A 76 16.50 -7.69 -22.30
C ALA A 76 16.71 -6.39 -23.10
N THR A 77 17.12 -5.33 -22.41
CA THR A 77 17.46 -4.07 -23.06
C THR A 77 18.71 -4.34 -23.89
N LYS A 78 18.59 -4.35 -25.21
CA LYS A 78 19.75 -4.41 -26.11
C LYS A 78 20.58 -3.14 -25.87
N ILE A 79 21.78 -3.31 -25.34
CA ILE A 79 22.76 -2.21 -25.24
C ILE A 79 23.53 -2.24 -26.56
N ASP A 80 23.25 -1.28 -27.44
CA ASP A 80 24.05 -1.08 -28.64
C ASP A 80 25.36 -0.38 -28.24
N TRP A 81 26.45 -1.13 -28.24
CA TRP A 81 27.79 -0.59 -28.09
C TRP A 81 28.28 -0.14 -29.47
N GLN A 82 28.21 1.16 -29.75
CA GLN A 82 28.84 1.76 -30.93
C GLN A 82 30.34 1.91 -30.67
N HIS A 83 31.15 1.40 -31.59
CA HIS A 83 32.61 1.37 -31.51
C HIS A 83 33.26 2.55 -32.24
#